data_AF-A0AAU7T5N1-F1
#
_entry.id   AF-A0AAU7T5N1-F1
#
_cell.length_a   1.000
_cell.length_b   1.000
_cell.length_c   1.000
_cell.angle_alpha   90.00
_cell.angle_beta   90.00
_cell.angle_gamma   90.00
#
_symmetry.space_group_name_H-M   'P 1'
#
loop_
_entity.id
_entity.type
_entity.pdbx_description
1 polymer ?
#
loop_
_entity_poly.entity_id
_entity_poly.type
_entity_poly.pdbx_seq_one_letter_code
_entity_poly.pdbx_strand_id
1 'polypeptide(L)'
;MLALRDGVTLVSDQLRPRDTAAHRYEQNRHFLPDADLTQTSTSKAAVTRFGSGANVAVVPADPEKLTATVANGYYSPEFYRVSSAKYSSYTKTVAGRTTFDTLLLSSPAAADSAVRINRVPVGTLTPDLATALDIRYGDGGRGTYYKSWAAKANRAFGTYTFDGKIVYVQDTPAGTVQSLALYDGSTVKRAGKVLISSPVAVHNLAVTYDGTTLRIDGNGLTASTDATKAIGIAAQTPPKSSSTAPPSTSPATETSSTQPPPVEPRHGLDVPHYAGSTAGRGRRGSIRPSAPGGSRRGRRWCQAVRSRKPPARGTRAVEWCTR
;
A
#
# COMPACT_ATOMS: atom_id res chain seq x y z
N MET A 1 11.54 -3.20 4.99
CA MET A 1 10.59 -2.70 3.98
C MET A 1 9.90 -3.90 3.35
N LEU A 2 8.63 -3.77 2.98
CA LEU A 2 7.89 -4.73 2.16
C LEU A 2 7.45 -4.00 0.90
N ALA A 3 7.76 -4.52 -0.29
CA ALA A 3 7.32 -3.98 -1.56
C ALA A 3 6.50 -5.05 -2.30
N LEU A 4 5.32 -4.67 -2.76
CA LEU A 4 4.36 -5.54 -3.43
C LEU A 4 4.22 -5.14 -4.90
N ARG A 5 3.72 -6.06 -5.73
CA ARG A 5 3.67 -5.89 -7.18
C ARG A 5 2.63 -4.86 -7.64
N ASP A 6 1.66 -4.56 -6.80
CA ASP A 6 0.53 -3.66 -7.03
C ASP A 6 0.87 -2.19 -6.72
N GLY A 7 2.13 -1.87 -6.46
CA GLY A 7 2.55 -0.50 -6.15
C GLY A 7 2.41 -0.13 -4.67
N VAL A 8 2.05 -1.08 -3.81
CA VAL A 8 2.06 -0.91 -2.35
C VAL A 8 3.46 -1.16 -1.79
N THR A 9 4.00 -0.19 -1.06
CA THR A 9 5.25 -0.35 -0.30
C THR A 9 5.04 0.09 1.15
N LEU A 10 5.45 -0.74 2.10
CA LEU A 10 5.41 -0.45 3.53
C LEU A 10 6.82 -0.33 4.09
N VAL A 11 7.08 0.82 4.71
CA VAL A 11 8.34 1.16 5.37
C VAL A 11 8.08 1.26 6.86
N SER A 12 8.76 0.44 7.64
CA SER A 12 8.66 0.40 9.09
C SER A 12 10.05 0.51 9.67
N ASP A 13 10.40 1.71 10.10
CA ASP A 13 11.69 2.06 10.67
C ASP A 13 11.59 2.03 12.19
N GLN A 14 12.51 1.31 12.86
CA GLN A 14 12.57 1.25 14.31
C GLN A 14 13.77 2.07 14.79
N LEU A 15 13.50 3.04 15.65
CA LEU A 15 14.50 3.93 16.23
C LEU A 15 14.83 3.44 17.64
N ARG A 16 16.11 3.20 17.90
CA ARG A 16 16.63 2.64 19.15
C ARG A 16 17.70 3.58 19.73
N PRO A 17 17.31 4.64 20.47
CA PRO A 17 18.30 5.48 21.16
C PRO A 17 19.06 4.65 22.20
N ARG A 18 20.25 5.15 22.58
CA ARG A 18 21.09 4.51 23.61
C ARG A 18 20.59 4.76 25.04
N ASP A 19 19.76 5.78 25.21
CA ASP A 19 19.18 6.20 26.49
C ASP A 19 17.64 6.18 26.43
N THR A 20 17.01 6.59 27.53
CA THR A 20 15.54 6.71 27.66
C THR A 20 15.06 8.15 27.55
N ALA A 21 15.92 9.10 27.20
CA ALA A 21 15.56 10.51 27.10
C ALA A 21 14.64 10.77 25.90
N ALA A 22 13.97 11.92 25.92
CA ALA A 22 13.18 12.40 24.79
C ALA A 22 14.08 12.89 23.67
N HIS A 23 13.88 12.36 22.46
CA HIS A 23 14.58 12.76 21.25
C HIS A 23 13.61 13.25 20.19
N ARG A 24 14.04 14.23 19.40
CA ARG A 24 13.33 14.66 18.18
C ARG A 24 13.80 13.79 17.02
N TYR A 25 12.87 13.08 16.39
CA TYR A 25 13.13 12.29 15.20
C TYR A 25 12.38 12.87 14.01
N GLU A 26 13.01 12.83 12.85
CA GLU A 26 12.49 13.42 11.62
C GLU A 26 12.68 12.44 10.45
N GLN A 27 11.60 12.14 9.74
CA GLN A 27 11.62 11.35 8.51
C GLN A 27 11.29 12.26 7.32
N ASN A 28 12.26 12.43 6.42
CA ASN A 28 12.13 13.28 5.23
C ASN A 28 11.95 12.43 3.96
N ARG A 29 10.99 12.81 3.12
CA ARG A 29 10.75 12.21 1.80
C ARG A 29 10.89 13.28 0.73
N HIS A 30 11.89 13.11 -0.11
CA HIS A 30 12.21 14.05 -1.18
C HIS A 30 11.51 13.63 -2.47
N PHE A 31 11.07 14.62 -3.24
CA PHE A 31 10.40 14.43 -4.52
C PHE A 31 11.09 15.27 -5.61
N LEU A 32 10.75 14.98 -6.86
CA LEU A 32 11.22 15.79 -7.99
C LEU A 32 10.61 17.21 -7.94
N PRO A 33 11.28 18.21 -8.55
CA PRO A 33 10.82 19.61 -8.55
C PRO A 33 9.37 19.80 -9.03
N ASP A 34 8.93 19.02 -10.01
CA ASP A 34 7.62 19.10 -10.67
C ASP A 34 6.54 18.21 -10.04
N ALA A 35 6.79 17.67 -8.83
CA ALA A 35 5.88 16.74 -8.16
C ALA A 35 4.54 17.33 -7.71
N ASP A 36 4.38 18.67 -7.76
CA ASP A 36 3.20 19.39 -7.23
C ASP A 36 2.76 18.84 -5.85
N LEU A 37 3.72 18.81 -4.92
CA LEU A 37 3.56 18.16 -3.63
C LEU A 37 2.56 18.93 -2.76
N THR A 38 1.52 18.23 -2.32
CA THR A 38 0.56 18.73 -1.33
C THR A 38 0.46 17.77 -0.15
N GLN A 39 -0.01 18.27 1.00
CA GLN A 39 -0.18 17.45 2.19
C GLN A 39 -1.55 17.70 2.82
N THR A 40 -2.26 16.63 3.14
CA THR A 40 -3.59 16.70 3.75
C THR A 40 -3.49 17.02 5.25
N SER A 41 -4.44 17.78 5.78
CA SER A 41 -4.41 18.19 7.19
C SER A 41 -4.76 17.06 8.16
N THR A 42 -5.68 16.17 7.79
CA THR A 42 -6.18 15.09 8.66
C THR A 42 -5.27 13.86 8.69
N SER A 43 -5.05 13.22 7.54
CA SER A 43 -4.21 12.01 7.48
C SER A 43 -2.72 12.30 7.42
N LYS A 44 -2.35 13.59 7.32
CA LYS A 44 -0.96 14.05 7.09
C LYS A 44 -0.32 13.43 5.84
N ALA A 45 -1.10 12.81 4.96
CA ALA A 45 -0.59 12.17 3.77
C ALA A 45 -0.05 13.24 2.80
N ALA A 46 1.18 13.05 2.33
CA ALA A 46 1.76 13.84 1.26
C ALA A 46 1.50 13.16 -0.08
N VAL A 47 0.97 13.89 -1.07
CA VAL A 47 0.59 13.36 -2.37
C VAL A 47 1.20 14.18 -3.49
N THR A 48 1.68 13.51 -4.53
CA THR A 48 2.20 14.15 -5.75
C THR A 48 1.13 14.24 -6.84
N ARG A 49 1.31 15.19 -7.76
CA ARG A 49 0.50 15.36 -8.98
C ARG A 49 1.37 15.69 -10.20
N PHE A 50 2.27 14.78 -10.55
CA PHE A 50 3.03 14.84 -11.80
C PHE A 50 2.09 14.88 -13.01
N GLY A 51 2.30 15.87 -13.88
CA GLY A 51 1.55 15.99 -15.13
C GLY A 51 1.75 14.81 -16.10
N SER A 52 2.85 14.07 -15.96
CA SER A 52 3.14 12.86 -16.74
C SER A 52 2.33 11.62 -16.34
N GLY A 53 1.62 11.67 -15.21
CA GLY A 53 1.24 10.46 -14.48
C GLY A 53 2.43 9.87 -13.71
N ALA A 54 2.20 8.79 -12.97
CA ALA A 54 3.11 8.21 -11.97
C ALA A 54 3.25 9.03 -10.67
N ASN A 55 2.16 9.06 -9.91
CA ASN A 55 2.08 9.71 -8.61
C ASN A 55 2.33 8.75 -7.46
N VAL A 56 2.59 9.31 -6.27
CA VAL A 56 2.72 8.58 -5.03
C VAL A 56 1.95 9.28 -3.91
N ALA A 57 1.29 8.48 -3.08
CA ALA A 57 0.83 8.91 -1.75
C ALA A 57 1.79 8.38 -0.70
N VAL A 58 2.29 9.26 0.16
CA VAL A 58 3.07 8.93 1.36
C VAL A 58 2.16 9.13 2.56
N VAL A 59 1.74 8.04 3.17
CA VAL A 59 0.75 8.05 4.25
C VAL A 59 1.43 7.56 5.53
N PRO A 60 1.64 8.43 6.53
CA PRO A 60 2.18 7.99 7.81
C PRO A 60 1.10 7.24 8.63
N ALA A 61 1.53 6.31 9.47
CA ALA A 61 0.71 5.84 10.58
C ALA A 61 0.71 6.87 11.73
N ASP A 62 -0.33 6.82 12.57
CA ASP A 62 -0.49 7.70 13.74
C ASP A 62 -0.34 9.21 13.40
N PRO A 63 -1.08 9.74 12.41
CA PRO A 63 -0.97 11.14 12.00
C PRO A 63 -1.19 12.15 13.14
N GLU A 64 -1.89 11.74 14.20
CA GLU A 64 -2.14 12.52 15.41
C GLU A 64 -0.92 12.61 16.35
N LYS A 65 0.07 11.72 16.20
CA LYS A 65 1.28 11.65 17.04
C LYS A 65 2.50 12.29 16.40
N LEU A 66 2.32 12.98 15.28
CA LEU A 66 3.40 13.61 14.54
C LEU A 66 3.00 14.99 14.04
N THR A 67 4.01 15.81 13.79
CA THR A 67 3.89 17.02 12.98
C THR A 67 4.34 16.68 11.57
N ALA A 68 3.56 17.09 10.56
CA ALA A 68 3.92 16.90 9.17
C ALA A 68 3.92 18.24 8.44
N THR A 69 4.95 18.50 7.63
CA THR A 69 5.10 19.74 6.89
C THR A 69 5.65 19.48 5.49
N VAL A 70 5.22 20.27 4.51
CA VAL A 70 5.91 20.39 3.22
C VAL A 70 6.93 21.51 3.33
N ALA A 71 8.19 21.20 3.06
CA ALA A 71 9.30 22.13 3.16
C ALA A 71 10.04 22.26 1.82
N ASN A 72 10.75 23.38 1.66
CA ASN A 72 11.59 23.64 0.50
C ASN A 72 12.96 22.99 0.69
N GLY A 73 13.48 22.39 -0.37
CA GLY A 73 14.82 21.82 -0.46
C GLY A 73 15.37 21.97 -1.87
N TYR A 74 16.38 21.16 -2.19
CA TYR A 74 17.10 21.23 -3.45
C TYR A 74 17.20 19.85 -4.11
N TYR A 75 17.16 19.83 -5.43
CA TYR A 75 17.39 18.66 -6.26
C TYR A 75 18.46 18.96 -7.31
N SER A 76 19.46 18.08 -7.40
CA SER A 76 20.58 18.20 -8.35
C SER A 76 20.77 16.90 -9.11
N PRO A 77 20.18 16.73 -10.31
CA PRO A 77 20.34 15.51 -11.11
C PRO A 77 21.75 15.40 -11.70
N GLU A 78 22.42 16.52 -11.87
CA GLU A 78 23.73 16.66 -12.51
C GLU A 78 24.58 17.66 -11.73
N PHE A 79 25.89 17.60 -11.94
CA PHE A 79 26.83 18.52 -11.33
C PHE A 79 26.54 19.96 -11.79
N TYR A 80 26.60 20.92 -10.85
CA TYR A 80 26.27 22.34 -11.06
C TYR A 80 24.84 22.66 -11.53
N ARG A 81 23.91 21.69 -11.55
CA ARG A 81 22.49 21.94 -11.85
C ARG A 81 21.64 21.75 -10.62
N VAL A 82 21.37 22.83 -9.90
CA VAL A 82 20.50 22.80 -8.72
C VAL A 82 19.14 23.41 -9.07
N SER A 83 18.08 22.73 -8.67
CA SER A 83 16.70 23.18 -8.79
C SER A 83 16.03 23.18 -7.41
N SER A 84 15.09 24.09 -7.19
CA SER A 84 14.24 24.03 -5.99
C SER A 84 13.33 22.81 -6.10
N ALA A 85 13.21 22.07 -5.00
CA ALA A 85 12.30 20.94 -4.89
C ALA A 85 11.59 20.99 -3.54
N LYS A 86 10.46 20.28 -3.43
CA LYS A 86 9.75 20.13 -2.16
C LYS A 86 10.01 18.74 -1.57
N TYR A 87 10.00 18.67 -0.25
CA TYR A 87 10.01 17.40 0.49
C TYR A 87 8.94 17.44 1.58
N SER A 88 8.43 16.27 1.97
CA SER A 88 7.59 16.14 3.16
C SER A 88 8.45 15.73 4.35
N SER A 89 8.26 16.39 5.48
CA SER A 89 8.91 16.08 6.76
C SER A 89 7.86 15.58 7.75
N TYR A 90 8.15 14.47 8.41
CA TYR A 90 7.35 13.90 9.50
C TYR A 90 8.20 13.91 10.78
N THR A 91 7.83 14.75 11.74
CA THR A 91 8.58 14.94 12.99
C THR A 91 7.77 14.42 14.18
N LYS A 92 8.46 13.78 15.12
CA LYS A 92 7.92 13.49 16.46
C LYS A 92 9.00 13.62 17.53
N THR A 93 8.58 13.95 18.75
CA THR A 93 9.44 14.00 19.93
C THR A 93 8.95 12.97 20.92
N VAL A 94 9.80 12.00 21.27
CA VAL A 94 9.39 10.86 22.10
C VAL A 94 10.57 10.32 22.91
N ALA A 95 10.28 9.84 24.12
CA ALA A 95 11.24 9.20 25.00
C ALA A 95 11.46 7.73 24.62
N GLY A 96 12.72 7.30 24.61
CA GLY A 96 13.09 5.91 24.32
C GLY A 96 12.77 5.45 22.89
N ARG A 97 12.46 4.16 22.73
CA ARG A 97 12.28 3.53 21.42
C ARG A 97 11.00 3.97 20.73
N THR A 98 11.02 4.03 19.41
CA THR A 98 9.84 4.41 18.62
C THR A 98 9.91 3.92 17.18
N THR A 99 8.83 4.07 16.40
CA THR A 99 8.78 3.63 15.00
C THR A 99 8.19 4.66 14.04
N PHE A 100 8.71 4.75 12.82
CA PHE A 100 7.99 5.37 11.71
C PHE A 100 7.44 4.26 10.83
N ASP A 101 6.11 4.13 10.79
CA ASP A 101 5.43 3.26 9.85
C ASP A 101 4.79 4.13 8.76
N THR A 102 5.05 3.80 7.50
CA THR A 102 4.65 4.61 6.35
C THR A 102 4.26 3.70 5.20
N LEU A 103 3.11 4.00 4.60
CA LEU A 103 2.69 3.45 3.31
C LEU A 103 3.15 4.40 2.20
N LEU A 104 3.76 3.83 1.17
CA LEU A 104 3.97 4.47 -0.12
C LEU A 104 3.06 3.76 -1.12
N LEU A 105 2.11 4.47 -1.69
CA LEU A 105 1.19 3.94 -2.68
C LEU A 105 1.44 4.63 -4.02
N SER A 106 2.02 3.87 -4.96
CA SER A 106 2.20 4.33 -6.34
C SER A 106 0.89 4.27 -7.11
N SER A 107 0.62 5.27 -7.95
CA SER A 107 -0.57 5.34 -8.81
C SER A 107 -0.19 5.88 -10.19
N PRO A 108 -0.67 5.29 -11.29
CA PRO A 108 -0.48 5.88 -12.62
C PRO A 108 -1.31 7.17 -12.80
N ALA A 109 -2.38 7.34 -12.03
CA ALA A 109 -3.27 8.50 -12.05
C ALA A 109 -2.97 9.43 -10.86
N ALA A 110 -3.88 10.36 -10.54
CA ALA A 110 -3.79 11.17 -9.32
C ALA A 110 -3.57 10.26 -8.09
N ALA A 111 -2.69 10.68 -7.19
CA ALA A 111 -2.45 9.94 -5.95
C ALA A 111 -3.72 9.94 -5.08
N ASP A 112 -4.04 8.76 -4.53
CA ASP A 112 -5.21 8.58 -3.69
C ASP A 112 -5.02 9.31 -2.35
N SER A 113 -5.69 10.46 -2.24
CA SER A 113 -5.69 11.28 -1.03
C SER A 113 -6.67 10.78 0.04
N ALA A 114 -7.47 9.75 -0.24
CA ALA A 114 -8.40 9.13 0.69
C ALA A 114 -7.78 7.97 1.50
N VAL A 115 -6.59 7.48 1.11
CA VAL A 115 -5.93 6.39 1.84
C VAL A 115 -5.64 6.75 3.30
N ARG A 116 -6.01 5.85 4.23
CA ARG A 116 -5.76 6.02 5.67
C ARG A 116 -5.08 4.79 6.25
N ILE A 117 -4.31 5.00 7.32
CA ILE A 117 -3.71 3.95 8.11
C ILE A 117 -4.18 4.13 9.55
N ASN A 118 -4.71 3.05 10.14
CA ASN A 118 -5.01 2.97 11.56
C ASN A 118 -4.12 1.90 12.18
N ARG A 119 -3.51 2.20 13.32
CA ARG A 119 -2.75 1.21 14.05
C ARG A 119 -3.68 0.21 14.75
N VAL A 120 -3.34 -1.06 14.67
CA VAL A 120 -4.06 -2.15 15.34
C VAL A 120 -3.19 -2.67 16.50
N PRO A 121 -3.75 -2.86 17.71
CA PRO A 121 -3.02 -3.45 18.83
C PRO A 121 -2.49 -4.86 18.53
N VAL A 122 -1.32 -5.19 19.08
CA VAL A 122 -0.68 -6.51 18.98
C VAL A 122 -0.52 -7.09 20.40
N GLY A 123 -1.62 -7.56 20.97
CA GLY A 123 -1.66 -7.97 22.38
C GLY A 123 -1.22 -6.83 23.31
N THR A 124 -0.25 -7.10 24.18
CA THR A 124 0.33 -6.11 25.10
C THR A 124 1.61 -5.46 24.59
N LEU A 125 2.04 -5.76 23.36
CA LEU A 125 3.26 -5.18 22.82
C LEU A 125 3.09 -3.72 22.41
N THR A 126 4.15 -2.95 22.66
CA THR A 126 4.31 -1.61 22.13
C THR A 126 4.71 -1.63 20.64
N PRO A 127 4.37 -0.58 19.87
CA PRO A 127 4.64 -0.51 18.44
C PRO A 127 6.11 -0.67 18.04
N ASP A 128 7.05 -0.33 18.93
CA ASP A 128 8.48 -0.51 18.70
C ASP A 128 8.92 -1.97 18.75
N LEU A 129 8.17 -2.86 19.39
CA LEU A 129 8.46 -4.30 19.40
C LEU A 129 7.72 -5.04 18.29
N ALA A 130 6.47 -4.68 18.04
CA ALA A 130 5.69 -5.15 16.89
C ALA A 130 4.62 -4.13 16.51
N THR A 131 4.43 -3.96 15.20
CA THR A 131 3.43 -3.06 14.61
C THR A 131 2.41 -3.87 13.82
N ALA A 132 1.14 -3.49 13.89
CA ALA A 132 0.13 -3.91 12.96
C ALA A 132 -0.69 -2.71 12.49
N LEU A 133 -1.06 -2.69 11.21
CA LEU A 133 -1.72 -1.58 10.55
C LEU A 133 -2.95 -2.09 9.79
N ASP A 134 -4.05 -1.36 9.93
CA ASP A 134 -5.26 -1.43 9.11
C ASP A 134 -5.19 -0.32 8.06
N ILE A 135 -5.11 -0.68 6.80
CA ILE A 135 -4.98 0.23 5.67
C ILE A 135 -6.32 0.30 4.95
N ARG A 136 -6.84 1.50 4.75
CA ARG A 136 -8.09 1.76 4.02
C ARG A 136 -7.75 2.50 2.74
N TYR A 137 -8.06 1.90 1.60
CA TYR A 137 -7.88 2.49 0.28
C TYR A 137 -9.13 3.27 -0.13
N GLY A 138 -8.98 4.28 -0.98
CA GLY A 138 -10.08 5.13 -1.45
C GLY A 138 -11.10 4.41 -2.34
N ASP A 139 -10.71 3.27 -2.93
CA ASP A 139 -11.59 2.39 -3.71
C ASP A 139 -12.42 1.43 -2.84
N GLY A 140 -12.32 1.55 -1.50
CA GLY A 140 -12.98 0.66 -0.55
C GLY A 140 -12.21 -0.62 -0.24
N GLY A 141 -11.07 -0.86 -0.90
CA GLY A 141 -10.17 -1.94 -0.58
C GLY A 141 -9.58 -1.81 0.83
N ARG A 142 -9.06 -2.93 1.35
CA ARG A 142 -8.48 -2.97 2.69
C ARG A 142 -7.17 -3.75 2.72
N GLY A 143 -6.16 -3.23 3.40
CA GLY A 143 -4.91 -3.93 3.70
C GLY A 143 -4.76 -4.17 5.20
N THR A 144 -4.15 -5.29 5.59
CA THR A 144 -3.66 -5.52 6.96
C THR A 144 -2.18 -5.84 6.88
N TYR A 145 -1.36 -5.06 7.58
CA TYR A 145 0.07 -5.28 7.69
C TYR A 145 0.46 -5.62 9.11
N TYR A 146 1.48 -6.46 9.28
CA TYR A 146 2.15 -6.67 10.54
C TYR A 146 3.66 -6.83 10.33
N LYS A 147 4.43 -6.32 11.28
CA LYS A 147 5.87 -6.54 11.39
C LYS A 147 6.30 -6.65 12.85
N SER A 148 7.25 -7.54 13.14
CA SER A 148 7.84 -7.66 14.48
C SER A 148 9.37 -7.65 14.45
N TRP A 149 9.93 -6.95 15.43
CA TRP A 149 11.35 -6.97 15.77
C TRP A 149 11.65 -7.84 16.99
N ALA A 150 10.62 -8.24 17.75
CA ALA A 150 10.73 -9.16 18.88
C ALA A 150 10.94 -10.61 18.43
N ALA A 151 11.21 -11.52 19.37
CA ALA A 151 11.23 -12.95 19.11
C ALA A 151 9.93 -13.42 18.43
N LYS A 152 10.05 -14.44 17.56
CA LYS A 152 8.89 -15.05 16.88
C LYS A 152 7.96 -15.62 17.93
N ALA A 153 6.68 -15.33 17.78
CA ALA A 153 5.62 -15.83 18.64
C ALA A 153 4.33 -15.77 17.84
N ASN A 154 3.39 -16.65 18.16
CA ASN A 154 2.04 -16.59 17.61
C ASN A 154 1.32 -15.36 18.19
N ARG A 155 1.06 -14.36 17.34
CA ARG A 155 0.52 -13.05 17.77
C ARG A 155 -0.78 -12.75 17.07
N ALA A 156 -1.74 -12.25 17.85
CA ALA A 156 -3.01 -11.77 17.35
C ALA A 156 -2.97 -10.25 17.14
N PHE A 157 -3.60 -9.79 16.05
CA PHE A 157 -3.81 -8.38 15.73
C PHE A 157 -5.06 -8.24 14.87
N GLY A 158 -6.03 -7.47 15.34
CA GLY A 158 -7.36 -7.40 14.71
C GLY A 158 -7.97 -8.80 14.59
N THR A 159 -8.39 -9.18 13.39
CA THR A 159 -8.92 -10.53 13.14
C THR A 159 -7.84 -11.56 12.80
N TYR A 160 -6.57 -11.19 12.75
CA TYR A 160 -5.50 -12.05 12.27
C TYR A 160 -4.69 -12.66 13.41
N THR A 161 -4.11 -13.83 13.12
CA THR A 161 -3.05 -14.42 13.94
C THR A 161 -1.93 -14.88 13.02
N PHE A 162 -0.69 -14.58 13.39
CA PHE A 162 0.50 -14.91 12.62
C PHE A 162 1.70 -15.18 13.53
N ASP A 163 2.56 -16.12 13.14
CA ASP A 163 3.71 -16.59 13.93
C ASP A 163 5.08 -16.11 13.41
N GLY A 164 5.10 -15.36 12.31
CA GLY A 164 6.32 -14.90 11.66
C GLY A 164 6.71 -13.45 11.94
N LYS A 165 7.53 -12.90 11.03
CA LYS A 165 8.13 -11.57 11.18
C LYS A 165 7.43 -10.49 10.38
N ILE A 166 6.93 -10.79 9.18
CA ILE A 166 6.16 -9.85 8.36
C ILE A 166 4.98 -10.59 7.74
N VAL A 167 3.81 -9.98 7.77
CA VAL A 167 2.69 -10.40 6.92
C VAL A 167 1.95 -9.18 6.39
N TYR A 168 1.47 -9.28 5.16
CA TYR A 168 0.54 -8.37 4.55
C TYR A 168 -0.60 -9.18 3.94
N VAL A 169 -1.83 -8.72 4.13
CA VAL A 169 -3.03 -9.30 3.52
C VAL A 169 -3.84 -8.17 2.92
N GLN A 170 -4.17 -8.27 1.64
CA GLN A 170 -5.09 -7.36 0.97
C GLN A 170 -6.41 -8.04 0.72
N ASP A 171 -7.48 -7.37 1.09
CA ASP A 171 -8.84 -7.74 0.78
C ASP A 171 -9.39 -6.89 -0.37
N THR A 172 -10.24 -7.51 -1.18
CA THR A 172 -11.14 -6.79 -2.08
C THR A 172 -12.14 -5.94 -1.27
N PRO A 173 -12.83 -4.97 -1.89
CA PRO A 173 -13.94 -4.26 -1.23
C PRO A 173 -15.05 -5.18 -0.70
N ALA A 174 -15.19 -6.38 -1.27
CA ALA A 174 -16.15 -7.40 -0.81
C ALA A 174 -15.65 -8.23 0.39
N GLY A 175 -14.45 -7.93 0.92
CA GLY A 175 -13.88 -8.57 2.10
C GLY A 175 -13.21 -9.92 1.85
N THR A 176 -13.00 -10.32 0.59
CA THR A 176 -12.25 -11.54 0.25
C THR A 176 -10.77 -11.25 0.09
N VAL A 177 -9.92 -12.20 0.50
CA VAL A 177 -8.47 -12.06 0.34
C VAL A 177 -8.11 -12.05 -1.15
N GLN A 178 -7.53 -10.95 -1.61
CA GLN A 178 -7.01 -10.75 -2.96
C GLN A 178 -5.54 -11.14 -3.05
N SER A 179 -4.74 -10.74 -2.07
CA SER A 179 -3.32 -11.05 -2.01
C SER A 179 -2.84 -11.23 -0.57
N LEU A 180 -1.78 -12.02 -0.41
CA LEU A 180 -1.12 -12.26 0.86
C LEU A 180 0.37 -12.38 0.63
N ALA A 181 1.18 -11.72 1.45
CA ALA A 181 2.62 -11.90 1.48
C ALA A 181 3.09 -12.12 2.92
N LEU A 182 4.02 -13.04 3.13
CA LEU A 182 4.61 -13.29 4.44
C LEU A 182 6.12 -13.49 4.36
N TYR A 183 6.77 -13.28 5.51
CA TYR A 183 8.18 -13.53 5.72
C TYR A 183 8.40 -14.21 7.07
N ASP A 184 9.19 -15.28 7.03
CA ASP A 184 9.65 -16.07 8.19
C ASP A 184 8.50 -16.52 9.09
N GLY A 185 7.44 -17.08 8.52
CA GLY A 185 6.25 -17.56 9.25
C GLY A 185 5.72 -18.87 8.70
N SER A 186 4.98 -19.62 9.50
CA SER A 186 4.41 -20.92 9.11
C SER A 186 2.88 -20.87 8.98
N THR A 187 2.22 -19.99 9.75
CA THR A 187 0.76 -20.01 9.87
C THR A 187 0.18 -18.60 9.84
N VAL A 188 -0.76 -18.35 8.92
CA VAL A 188 -1.59 -17.15 8.91
C VAL A 188 -3.04 -17.57 9.11
N LYS A 189 -3.71 -17.03 10.13
CA LYS A 189 -5.15 -17.23 10.38
C LYS A 189 -5.90 -15.91 10.31
N ARG A 190 -7.17 -15.96 9.89
CA ARG A 190 -8.14 -14.86 9.95
C ARG A 190 -9.43 -15.37 10.59
N ALA A 191 -9.83 -14.78 11.72
CA ALA A 191 -10.99 -15.18 12.51
C ALA A 191 -11.01 -16.71 12.75
N GLY A 192 -9.87 -17.26 13.18
CA GLY A 192 -9.68 -18.70 13.41
C GLY A 192 -9.48 -19.54 12.15
N LYS A 193 -9.88 -19.08 10.97
CA LYS A 193 -9.71 -19.81 9.70
C LYS A 193 -8.27 -19.71 9.21
N VAL A 194 -7.68 -20.84 8.88
CA VAL A 194 -6.32 -20.92 8.30
C VAL A 194 -6.35 -20.39 6.87
N LEU A 195 -5.47 -19.44 6.57
CA LEU A 195 -5.21 -18.92 5.22
C LEU A 195 -3.96 -19.58 4.63
N ILE A 196 -2.90 -19.68 5.44
CA ILE A 196 -1.63 -20.34 5.12
C ILE A 196 -1.27 -21.25 6.29
N SER A 197 -0.80 -22.46 6.00
CA SER A 197 -0.20 -23.38 6.97
C SER A 197 0.99 -24.08 6.33
N SER A 198 2.09 -24.22 7.05
CA SER A 198 3.29 -24.90 6.60
C SER A 198 3.89 -25.69 7.77
N PRO A 199 4.44 -26.89 7.54
CA PRO A 199 5.10 -27.66 8.60
C PRO A 199 6.39 -26.97 9.11
N VAL A 200 6.95 -26.05 8.33
CA VAL A 200 8.14 -25.27 8.66
C VAL A 200 7.93 -23.78 8.37
N ALA A 201 8.75 -22.93 8.97
CA ALA A 201 8.73 -21.50 8.68
C ALA A 201 9.12 -21.26 7.21
N VAL A 202 8.24 -20.58 6.46
CA VAL A 202 8.48 -20.21 5.08
C VAL A 202 9.24 -18.89 5.07
N HIS A 203 10.42 -18.87 4.43
CA HIS A 203 11.27 -17.68 4.41
C HIS A 203 10.56 -16.49 3.75
N ASN A 204 10.03 -16.66 2.55
CA ASN A 204 9.20 -15.66 1.87
C ASN A 204 8.19 -16.32 0.94
N LEU A 205 6.95 -15.85 1.00
CA LEU A 205 5.85 -16.34 0.16
C LEU A 205 4.93 -15.16 -0.19
N ALA A 206 4.54 -15.08 -1.45
CA ALA A 206 3.50 -14.19 -1.94
C ALA A 206 2.47 -15.01 -2.72
N VAL A 207 1.20 -14.74 -2.44
CA VAL A 207 0.04 -15.39 -3.04
C VAL A 207 -0.88 -14.31 -3.59
N THR A 208 -1.36 -14.48 -4.81
CA THR A 208 -2.36 -13.59 -5.43
C THR A 208 -3.46 -14.40 -6.08
N TYR A 209 -4.70 -13.99 -5.84
CA TYR A 209 -5.91 -14.57 -6.41
C TYR A 209 -6.45 -13.63 -7.49
N ASP A 210 -6.55 -14.11 -8.73
CA ASP A 210 -7.17 -13.37 -9.85
C ASP A 210 -8.58 -13.91 -10.20
N GLY A 211 -9.20 -14.61 -9.25
CA GLY A 211 -10.51 -15.25 -9.39
C GLY A 211 -10.44 -16.69 -9.88
N THR A 212 -9.62 -17.00 -10.89
CA THR A 212 -9.53 -18.37 -11.44
C THR A 212 -8.16 -19.01 -11.31
N THR A 213 -7.12 -18.19 -11.12
CA THR A 213 -5.73 -18.61 -11.01
C THR A 213 -5.20 -18.20 -9.64
N LEU A 214 -4.44 -19.12 -9.07
CA LEU A 214 -3.61 -18.86 -7.92
C LEU A 214 -2.18 -18.63 -8.40
N ARG A 215 -1.67 -17.43 -8.18
CA ARG A 215 -0.26 -17.11 -8.41
C ARG A 215 0.49 -17.24 -7.10
N ILE A 216 1.61 -17.97 -7.14
CA ILE A 216 2.50 -18.16 -5.99
C ILE A 216 3.90 -17.75 -6.42
N ASP A 217 4.53 -16.87 -5.65
CA ASP A 217 5.92 -16.47 -5.80
C ASP A 217 6.64 -16.62 -4.45
N GLY A 218 7.90 -17.06 -4.47
CA GLY A 218 8.73 -17.21 -3.28
C GLY A 218 10.08 -17.81 -3.63
N ASN A 219 11.02 -17.80 -2.68
CA ASN A 219 12.34 -18.39 -2.90
C ASN A 219 12.39 -19.82 -2.38
N GLY A 220 13.07 -20.71 -3.10
CA GLY A 220 13.26 -22.10 -2.66
C GLY A 220 12.00 -22.96 -2.66
N LEU A 221 10.92 -22.48 -3.29
CA LEU A 221 9.67 -23.24 -3.41
C LEU A 221 9.83 -24.38 -4.43
N THR A 222 9.46 -25.59 -4.03
CA THR A 222 9.44 -26.78 -4.87
C THR A 222 8.05 -27.39 -4.81
N ALA A 223 7.44 -27.80 -5.93
CA ALA A 223 6.13 -28.45 -5.87
C ALA A 223 6.21 -29.76 -5.08
N SER A 224 5.15 -30.11 -4.35
CA SER A 224 5.05 -31.37 -3.62
C SER A 224 3.63 -31.89 -3.68
N THR A 225 3.47 -33.20 -3.57
CA THR A 225 2.16 -33.87 -3.40
C THR A 225 2.03 -34.51 -2.01
N ASP A 226 3.02 -34.30 -1.14
CA ASP A 226 3.04 -34.78 0.22
C ASP A 226 2.50 -33.68 1.13
N ALA A 227 1.24 -33.81 1.52
CA ALA A 227 0.52 -32.84 2.36
C ALA A 227 1.22 -32.58 3.71
N THR A 228 2.06 -33.50 4.20
CA THR A 228 2.80 -33.32 5.46
C THR A 228 4.02 -32.41 5.30
N LYS A 229 4.48 -32.21 4.05
CA LYS A 229 5.63 -31.36 3.70
C LYS A 229 5.20 -30.08 2.96
N ALA A 230 3.98 -30.05 2.46
CA ALA A 230 3.45 -28.96 1.64
C ALA A 230 2.96 -27.76 2.46
N ILE A 231 3.06 -26.58 1.85
CA ILE A 231 2.39 -25.35 2.27
C ILE A 231 0.93 -25.44 1.81
N GLY A 232 0.01 -25.48 2.77
CA GLY A 232 -1.42 -25.36 2.54
C GLY A 232 -1.82 -23.89 2.34
N ILE A 233 -2.50 -23.61 1.23
CA ILE A 233 -3.06 -22.30 0.89
C ILE A 233 -4.58 -22.44 0.76
N ALA A 234 -5.33 -21.69 1.58
CA ALA A 234 -6.78 -21.77 1.56
C ALA A 234 -7.37 -21.11 0.31
N ALA A 235 -8.19 -21.88 -0.43
CA ALA A 235 -8.95 -21.35 -1.54
C ALA A 235 -9.91 -20.23 -1.08
N GLN A 236 -9.93 -19.12 -1.81
CA GLN A 236 -10.87 -18.04 -1.56
C GLN A 236 -12.17 -18.33 -2.29
N THR A 237 -13.26 -18.46 -1.54
CA THR A 237 -14.60 -18.52 -2.12
C THR A 237 -15.10 -17.09 -2.20
N PRO A 238 -15.50 -16.58 -3.39
CA PRO A 238 -16.19 -15.31 -3.48
C PRO A 238 -17.38 -15.30 -2.51
N PRO A 239 -17.72 -14.17 -1.88
CA PRO A 239 -18.94 -14.11 -1.10
C PRO A 239 -20.07 -14.47 -2.07
N LYS A 240 -21.02 -15.31 -1.65
CA LYS A 240 -22.25 -15.49 -2.43
C LYS A 240 -22.84 -14.10 -2.59
N SER A 241 -22.92 -13.60 -3.81
CA SER A 241 -23.59 -12.33 -4.08
C SER A 241 -25.02 -12.50 -3.62
N SER A 242 -25.38 -11.87 -2.49
CA SER A 242 -26.75 -11.85 -2.02
C SER A 242 -27.50 -10.87 -2.92
N SER A 243 -27.91 -11.36 -4.08
CA SER A 243 -28.89 -10.70 -4.95
C SER A 243 -30.23 -10.69 -4.23
N THR A 244 -30.35 -9.85 -3.22
CA THR A 244 -31.65 -9.39 -2.76
C THR A 244 -31.98 -8.24 -3.68
N ALA A 245 -32.68 -8.55 -4.78
CA ALA A 245 -33.26 -7.50 -5.61
C ALA A 245 -34.07 -6.58 -4.68
N PRO A 246 -33.85 -5.26 -4.70
CA PRO A 246 -34.71 -4.36 -3.95
C PRO A 246 -36.16 -4.61 -4.39
N PRO A 247 -37.12 -4.64 -3.45
CA PRO A 247 -38.52 -4.73 -3.83
C PRO A 247 -38.84 -3.59 -4.79
N SER A 248 -39.35 -3.96 -5.97
CA SER A 248 -39.90 -3.05 -6.98
C SER A 248 -40.93 -2.14 -6.32
N THR A 249 -40.52 -0.93 -5.95
CA THR A 249 -41.44 0.13 -5.57
C THR A 249 -41.68 0.97 -6.82
N SER A 250 -42.90 0.90 -7.33
CA SER A 250 -43.38 1.79 -8.38
C SER A 250 -43.25 3.24 -7.92
N PRO A 251 -42.80 4.18 -8.76
CA PRO A 251 -42.68 5.57 -8.36
C PRO A 251 -44.07 6.18 -8.20
N ALA A 252 -44.36 6.68 -7.00
CA ALA A 252 -45.45 7.64 -6.79
C ALA A 252 -44.99 8.99 -7.34
N THR A 253 -45.83 9.56 -8.22
CA THR A 253 -45.68 10.90 -8.77
C THR A 253 -45.98 11.93 -7.70
N GLU A 254 -44.97 12.68 -7.25
CA GLU A 254 -45.20 13.92 -6.51
C GLU A 254 -44.59 15.11 -7.26
N THR A 255 -45.50 15.92 -7.78
CA THR A 255 -45.29 17.20 -8.43
C THR A 255 -45.25 18.27 -7.34
N SER A 256 -44.12 18.95 -7.14
CA SER A 256 -44.10 20.23 -6.42
C SER A 256 -42.87 21.04 -6.85
N SER A 257 -43.10 21.87 -7.86
CA SER A 257 -42.23 22.96 -8.27
C SER A 257 -42.26 24.08 -7.23
N THR A 258 -41.10 24.45 -6.70
CA THR A 258 -40.92 25.79 -6.12
C THR A 258 -39.60 26.34 -6.64
N GLN A 259 -39.75 27.20 -7.65
CA GLN A 259 -38.69 27.90 -8.35
C GLN A 259 -38.22 29.10 -7.50
N PRO A 260 -36.94 29.20 -7.10
CA PRO A 260 -36.42 30.42 -6.49
C PRO A 260 -36.22 31.53 -7.57
N PRO A 261 -36.35 32.81 -7.19
CA PRO A 261 -36.24 33.93 -8.11
C PRO A 261 -34.81 34.10 -8.67
N PRO A 262 -34.68 34.70 -9.88
CA PRO A 262 -33.40 34.89 -10.55
C PRO A 262 -32.52 35.93 -9.82
N VAL A 263 -31.25 35.59 -9.64
CA VAL A 263 -30.21 36.50 -9.16
C VAL A 263 -29.67 37.31 -10.34
N GLU A 264 -29.76 38.65 -10.25
CA GLU A 264 -29.16 39.58 -11.20
C GLU A 264 -27.62 39.54 -11.17
N PRO A 265 -26.95 39.66 -12.34
CA PRO A 265 -25.50 39.75 -12.41
C PRO A 265 -25.02 41.19 -12.15
N ARG A 266 -24.22 41.39 -11.10
CA ARG A 266 -23.42 42.62 -10.97
C ARG A 266 -22.15 42.51 -11.81
N HIS A 267 -22.14 43.32 -12.86
CA HIS A 267 -20.97 43.70 -13.65
C HIS A 267 -19.95 44.50 -12.83
N GLY A 268 -18.68 44.33 -13.19
CA GLY A 268 -17.66 45.37 -13.08
C GLY A 268 -16.64 45.15 -11.95
N LEU A 269 -15.40 44.84 -12.32
CA LEU A 269 -14.36 45.86 -12.49
C LEU A 269 -12.99 45.20 -12.71
N ASP A 270 -12.47 45.48 -13.90
CA ASP A 270 -11.11 45.92 -14.21
C ASP A 270 -9.88 45.17 -13.64
N VAL A 271 -9.30 44.45 -14.59
CA VAL A 271 -7.88 44.13 -14.76
C VAL A 271 -7.04 45.42 -14.81
N PRO A 272 -5.79 45.39 -14.31
CA PRO A 272 -4.72 45.88 -15.16
C PRO A 272 -3.65 44.83 -15.44
N HIS A 273 -3.34 44.76 -16.73
CA HIS A 273 -2.24 44.06 -17.35
C HIS A 273 -0.90 44.43 -16.72
N TYR A 274 -0.07 43.44 -16.45
CA TYR A 274 1.38 43.62 -16.47
C TYR A 274 1.94 42.85 -17.66
N ALA A 275 2.36 43.62 -18.66
CA ALA A 275 3.09 43.16 -19.82
C ALA A 275 4.56 42.98 -19.43
N GLY A 276 5.13 41.84 -19.79
CA GLY A 276 6.55 41.54 -19.69
C GLY A 276 6.95 40.50 -20.72
N SER A 277 7.24 40.96 -21.94
CA SER A 277 8.02 40.22 -22.95
C SER A 277 9.43 39.98 -22.39
N THR A 278 10.22 38.97 -22.78
CA THR A 278 10.64 38.69 -24.16
C THR A 278 11.41 37.36 -24.21
N ALA A 279 11.19 36.63 -25.31
CA ALA A 279 12.15 35.93 -26.16
C ALA A 279 13.34 35.14 -25.56
N GLY A 280 13.36 33.85 -25.87
CA GLY A 280 14.57 33.00 -25.83
C GLY A 280 14.36 31.67 -26.54
N ARG A 281 14.18 31.68 -27.88
CA ARG A 281 14.20 30.47 -28.71
C ARG A 281 15.65 29.96 -28.82
N GLY A 282 15.94 28.82 -28.20
CA GLY A 282 17.20 28.07 -28.37
C GLY A 282 16.93 26.67 -28.93
N ARG A 283 17.75 26.28 -29.91
CA ARG A 283 17.53 25.19 -30.87
C ARG A 283 17.58 23.77 -30.27
N ARG A 284 16.84 22.87 -30.93
CA ARG A 284 16.88 21.41 -30.80
C ARG A 284 18.27 20.87 -31.15
N GLY A 285 18.81 20.01 -30.28
CA GLY A 285 19.86 19.05 -30.61
C GLY A 285 19.42 17.69 -30.09
N SER A 286 19.01 16.78 -30.97
CA SER A 286 18.74 15.38 -30.60
C SER A 286 20.06 14.62 -30.56
N ILE A 287 20.47 14.15 -29.39
CA ILE A 287 21.54 13.17 -29.23
C ILE A 287 20.89 11.89 -28.77
N ARG A 288 20.93 10.85 -29.61
CA ARG A 288 20.57 9.48 -29.26
C ARG A 288 21.73 8.87 -28.46
N PRO A 289 21.51 8.33 -27.25
CA PRO A 289 22.45 7.40 -26.65
C PRO A 289 22.16 5.99 -27.16
N SER A 290 23.21 5.34 -27.64
CA SER A 290 23.31 3.92 -27.93
C SER A 290 23.06 3.07 -26.67
N ALA A 291 22.29 1.99 -26.83
CA ALA A 291 22.00 1.03 -25.77
C ALA A 291 23.19 0.09 -25.52
N PRO A 292 23.56 -0.21 -24.26
CA PRO A 292 24.31 -1.40 -23.94
C PRO A 292 23.34 -2.57 -23.69
N GLY A 293 23.54 -3.64 -24.46
CA GLY A 293 22.90 -4.94 -24.23
C GLY A 293 23.42 -5.61 -22.96
N GLY A 294 22.59 -6.46 -22.36
CA GLY A 294 23.06 -7.36 -21.30
C GLY A 294 21.97 -8.01 -20.46
N SER A 295 21.76 -9.31 -20.72
CA SER A 295 21.31 -10.35 -19.76
C SER A 295 19.87 -10.29 -19.22
N ARG A 296 18.94 -10.87 -20.00
CA ARG A 296 17.67 -11.38 -19.46
C ARG A 296 17.91 -12.70 -18.73
N ARG A 297 17.99 -12.68 -17.39
CA ARG A 297 17.80 -13.90 -16.59
C ARG A 297 16.33 -14.30 -16.66
N GLY A 298 16.06 -15.42 -17.32
CA GLY A 298 14.72 -15.98 -17.45
C GLY A 298 14.12 -16.33 -16.09
N ARG A 299 13.00 -15.68 -15.75
CA ARG A 299 12.10 -16.16 -14.70
C ARG A 299 11.33 -17.33 -15.30
N ARG A 300 11.53 -18.55 -14.77
CA ARG A 300 10.68 -19.69 -15.12
C ARG A 300 9.31 -19.47 -14.50
N TRP A 301 8.29 -19.45 -15.36
CA TRP A 301 6.90 -19.42 -14.97
C TRP A 301 6.45 -20.87 -14.83
N CYS A 302 6.07 -21.29 -13.63
CA CYS A 302 5.36 -22.54 -13.43
C CYS A 302 3.87 -22.23 -13.52
N GLN A 303 3.26 -22.60 -14.66
CA GLN A 303 1.82 -22.54 -14.86
C GLN A 303 1.21 -23.77 -14.15
N ALA A 304 0.30 -23.55 -13.20
CA ALA A 304 -0.39 -24.65 -12.54
C ALA A 304 -1.32 -25.35 -13.54
N VAL A 305 -1.10 -26.66 -13.76
CA VAL A 305 -1.92 -27.49 -14.64
C VAL A 305 -3.27 -27.77 -13.95
N ARG A 306 -4.37 -27.45 -14.63
CA ARG A 306 -5.73 -27.75 -14.15
C ARG A 306 -5.97 -29.26 -14.11
N SER A 307 -6.27 -29.80 -12.94
CA SER A 307 -6.92 -31.12 -12.81
C SER A 307 -8.33 -31.06 -13.40
N ARG A 308 -8.66 -31.99 -14.31
CA ARG A 308 -9.98 -32.12 -14.97
C ARG A 308 -11.04 -32.85 -14.12
N LYS A 309 -10.77 -33.16 -12.85
CA LYS A 309 -11.75 -33.85 -11.99
C LYS A 309 -12.32 -32.89 -10.94
N PRO A 310 -13.65 -32.68 -10.87
CA PRO A 310 -14.23 -31.87 -9.81
C PRO A 310 -14.08 -32.59 -8.46
N PRO A 311 -13.42 -32.00 -7.45
CA PRO A 311 -13.37 -32.59 -6.12
C PRO A 311 -14.70 -32.34 -5.38
N ALA A 312 -15.04 -33.28 -4.50
CA ALA A 312 -16.07 -33.10 -3.49
C ALA A 312 -15.79 -31.83 -2.65
N ARG A 313 -16.85 -31.19 -2.16
CA ARG A 313 -16.80 -29.89 -1.48
C ARG A 313 -15.76 -29.87 -0.34
N GLY A 314 -14.87 -28.89 -0.38
CA GLY A 314 -14.02 -28.48 0.74
C GLY A 314 -12.53 -28.62 0.45
N THR A 315 -11.86 -27.48 0.24
CA THR A 315 -10.39 -27.34 0.08
C THR A 315 -9.83 -27.75 -1.29
N ARG A 316 -9.38 -26.76 -2.07
CA ARG A 316 -8.44 -27.00 -3.18
C ARG A 316 -7.04 -26.76 -2.63
N ALA A 317 -6.28 -27.83 -2.41
CA ALA A 317 -4.88 -27.74 -2.05
C ALA A 317 -4.05 -27.49 -3.33
N VAL A 318 -3.17 -26.50 -3.28
CA VAL A 318 -2.06 -26.36 -4.24
C VAL A 318 -0.81 -26.45 -3.38
N GLU A 319 -0.03 -27.49 -3.59
CA GLU A 319 0.96 -27.98 -2.61
C GLU A 319 2.40 -27.68 -3.04
N TRP A 320 3.19 -27.07 -2.15
CA TRP A 320 4.59 -26.72 -2.37
C TRP A 320 5.43 -26.93 -1.11
N CYS A 321 6.62 -27.51 -1.21
CA CYS A 321 7.63 -27.63 -0.16
C CYS A 321 8.66 -26.49 -0.19
N THR A 322 9.25 -26.21 0.98
CA THR A 322 10.55 -25.54 1.10
C THR A 322 11.65 -26.60 1.24
N ARG A 323 12.85 -26.33 0.70
CA ARG A 323 14.04 -27.15 1.01
C ARG A 323 14.53 -26.90 2.43
#